data_AF-M5GH28-F1
#
_entry.id   AF-M5GH28-F1
#
_cell.length_a   1.000
_cell.length_b   1.000
_cell.length_c   1.000
_cell.angle_alpha   90.00
_cell.angle_beta   90.00
_cell.angle_gamma   90.00
#
_symmetry.space_group_name_H-M   'P 1'
#
loop_
_entity.id
_entity.type
_entity.pdbx_description
1 polymer ?
#
loop_
_entity_poly.entity_id
_entity_poly.type
_entity_poly.pdbx_seq_one_letter_code
_entity_poly.pdbx_strand_id
1 'polypeptide(L)'
;MDESREQIDGKKKRKLEKDREKEKEREKEKDKERAIEESKFDLVVDCIGGHDVWSAARAVLKDGGQFTTLVGDDPGSAPTMRAQIHSNLRSLRRAFLTPSTHVHQRSASQSAVSLPQPKTDKAKRVDYEWISPLTAVDRDGEDVRDTLEAVVLSAQEGVCVPFLSLDPDNPQDGTGHLDGVRVVGLDEAAEALERLGEGEVVIVKVAG
;
A
#
# COMPACT_ATOMS: atom_id res chain seq x y z
N MET A 1 23.71 -63.58 24.25
CA MET A 1 24.25 -62.23 23.94
C MET A 1 23.58 -61.59 22.73
N ASP A 2 22.66 -62.26 22.01
CA ASP A 2 22.05 -61.71 20.79
C ASP A 2 20.84 -60.79 21.00
N GLU A 3 19.97 -61.07 21.98
CA GLU A 3 18.75 -60.26 22.20
C GLU A 3 19.04 -58.78 22.54
N SER A 4 20.20 -58.51 23.14
CA SER A 4 20.59 -57.14 23.53
C SER A 4 20.97 -56.27 22.33
N ARG A 5 21.52 -56.88 21.25
CA ARG A 5 21.91 -56.15 20.03
C ARG A 5 20.68 -55.78 19.20
N GLU A 6 19.74 -56.70 19.08
CA GLU A 6 18.51 -56.49 18.31
C GLU A 6 17.62 -55.38 18.91
N GLN A 7 17.56 -55.29 20.24
CA GLN A 7 16.85 -54.20 20.93
C GLN A 7 17.49 -52.82 20.73
N ILE A 8 18.82 -52.75 20.59
CA ILE A 8 19.54 -51.49 20.37
C ILE A 8 19.30 -50.99 18.93
N ASP A 9 19.32 -51.89 17.95
CA ASP A 9 19.08 -51.54 16.55
C ASP A 9 17.63 -51.11 16.30
N GLY A 10 16.66 -51.74 16.96
CA GLY A 10 15.26 -51.32 16.93
C GLY A 10 15.04 -49.91 17.49
N LYS A 11 15.71 -49.56 18.60
CA LYS A 11 15.66 -48.20 19.18
C LYS A 11 16.32 -47.16 18.28
N LYS A 12 17.45 -47.48 17.66
CA LYS A 12 18.11 -46.61 16.68
C LYS A 12 17.22 -46.34 15.46
N LYS A 13 16.59 -47.37 14.90
CA LYS A 13 15.72 -47.25 13.73
C LYS A 13 14.50 -46.36 14.00
N ARG A 14 13.83 -46.56 15.15
CA ARG A 14 12.70 -45.72 15.58
C ARG A 14 13.10 -44.26 15.82
N LYS A 15 14.29 -44.03 16.38
CA LYS A 15 14.80 -42.66 16.58
C LYS A 15 15.06 -41.96 15.25
N LEU A 16 15.72 -42.65 14.31
CA LEU A 16 16.03 -42.10 12.99
C LEU A 16 14.76 -41.76 12.20
N GLU A 17 13.74 -42.61 12.26
CA GLU A 17 12.44 -42.37 11.61
C GLU A 17 11.75 -41.13 12.18
N LYS A 18 11.73 -40.99 13.51
CA LYS A 18 11.16 -39.82 14.20
C LYS A 18 11.91 -38.52 13.90
N ASP A 19 13.23 -38.58 13.80
CA ASP A 19 14.05 -37.43 13.45
C ASP A 19 13.77 -37.00 12.00
N ARG A 20 13.58 -37.95 11.07
CA ARG A 20 13.21 -37.68 9.67
C ARG A 20 11.80 -37.09 9.53
N GLU A 21 10.83 -37.53 10.32
CA GLU A 21 9.49 -36.93 10.35
C GLU A 21 9.53 -35.48 10.84
N LYS A 22 10.26 -35.21 11.92
CA LYS A 22 10.46 -33.85 12.43
C LYS A 22 11.12 -32.94 11.39
N GLU A 23 12.10 -33.43 10.65
CA GLU A 23 12.76 -32.63 9.60
C GLU A 23 11.78 -32.24 8.49
N LYS A 24 10.93 -33.18 8.04
CA LYS A 24 9.89 -32.91 7.06
C LYS A 24 8.83 -31.92 7.55
N GLU A 25 8.46 -31.97 8.83
CA GLU A 25 7.53 -31.00 9.42
C GLU A 25 8.14 -29.58 9.42
N ARG A 26 9.43 -29.46 9.78
CA ARG A 26 10.12 -28.17 9.78
C ARG A 26 10.30 -27.61 8.36
N GLU A 27 10.53 -28.46 7.38
CA GLU A 27 10.62 -28.04 5.97
C GLU A 27 9.27 -27.52 5.46
N LYS A 28 8.18 -28.24 5.74
CA LYS A 28 6.82 -27.78 5.43
C LYS A 28 6.46 -26.45 6.10
N GLU A 29 6.88 -26.26 7.34
CA GLU A 29 6.66 -25.00 8.07
C GLU A 29 7.40 -23.83 7.41
N LYS A 30 8.66 -24.04 7.01
CA LYS A 30 9.45 -23.05 6.27
C LYS A 30 8.86 -22.70 4.91
N ASP A 31 8.40 -23.70 4.15
CA ASP A 31 7.78 -23.47 2.85
C ASP A 31 6.50 -22.64 2.99
N LYS A 32 5.71 -22.91 4.03
CA LYS A 32 4.51 -22.14 4.35
C LYS A 32 4.86 -20.69 4.72
N GLU A 33 5.87 -20.48 5.54
CA GLU A 33 6.34 -19.13 5.92
C GLU A 33 6.85 -18.35 4.69
N ARG A 34 7.59 -19.02 3.81
CA ARG A 34 8.07 -18.43 2.55
C ARG A 34 6.91 -18.03 1.62
N ALA A 35 5.92 -18.91 1.45
CA ALA A 35 4.74 -18.60 0.64
C ALA A 35 3.96 -17.40 1.18
N ILE A 36 3.89 -17.23 2.51
CA ILE A 36 3.27 -16.05 3.13
C ILE A 36 4.09 -14.79 2.83
N GLU A 37 5.42 -14.85 2.94
CA GLU A 37 6.27 -13.68 2.66
C GLU A 37 6.23 -13.27 1.18
N GLU A 38 6.18 -14.26 0.27
CA GLU A 38 6.01 -14.03 -1.17
C GLU A 38 4.63 -13.46 -1.54
N SER A 39 3.62 -13.60 -0.66
CA SER A 39 2.28 -13.04 -0.84
C SER A 39 2.13 -11.57 -0.40
N LYS A 40 3.20 -10.99 0.18
CA LYS A 40 3.21 -9.59 0.66
C LYS A 40 3.73 -8.63 -0.41
N PHE A 41 3.37 -7.37 -0.26
CA PHE A 41 3.72 -6.29 -1.19
C PHE A 41 4.95 -5.51 -0.78
N ASP A 42 5.73 -5.04 -1.75
CA ASP A 42 6.86 -4.14 -1.51
C ASP A 42 6.40 -2.68 -1.37
N LEU A 43 5.32 -2.29 -2.04
CA LEU A 43 4.77 -0.94 -2.09
C LEU A 43 3.24 -0.96 -1.99
N VAL A 44 2.69 -0.03 -1.23
CA VAL A 44 1.27 0.35 -1.25
C VAL A 44 1.17 1.83 -1.62
N VAL A 45 0.36 2.15 -2.63
CA VAL A 45 0.00 3.52 -3.00
C VAL A 45 -1.44 3.77 -2.57
N ASP A 46 -1.64 4.72 -1.68
CA ASP A 46 -2.92 5.06 -1.06
C ASP A 46 -3.47 6.40 -1.58
N CYS A 47 -4.71 6.36 -2.04
CA CYS A 47 -5.46 7.52 -2.53
C CYS A 47 -6.72 7.81 -1.69
N ILE A 48 -6.90 7.13 -0.55
CA ILE A 48 -8.06 7.27 0.33
C ILE A 48 -7.64 8.01 1.62
N GLY A 49 -6.47 7.68 2.16
CA GLY A 49 -5.97 8.26 3.40
C GLY A 49 -6.57 7.64 4.65
N GLY A 50 -6.13 8.16 5.80
CA GLY A 50 -6.65 7.78 7.11
C GLY A 50 -5.92 6.62 7.79
N HIS A 51 -6.14 6.54 9.11
CA HIS A 51 -5.43 5.59 9.97
C HIS A 51 -5.76 4.11 9.67
N ASP A 52 -6.99 3.84 9.29
CA ASP A 52 -7.47 2.48 9.00
C ASP A 52 -6.78 1.93 7.75
N VAL A 53 -6.61 2.77 6.72
CA VAL A 53 -5.91 2.39 5.49
C VAL A 53 -4.43 2.13 5.77
N TRP A 54 -3.76 3.00 6.53
CA TRP A 54 -2.39 2.76 6.99
C TRP A 54 -2.25 1.43 7.76
N SER A 55 -3.17 1.17 8.69
CA SER A 55 -3.14 -0.04 9.52
C SER A 55 -3.34 -1.31 8.71
N ALA A 56 -4.27 -1.28 7.73
CA ALA A 56 -4.47 -2.38 6.80
C ALA A 56 -3.24 -2.60 5.90
N ALA A 57 -2.64 -1.52 5.38
CA ALA A 57 -1.45 -1.60 4.53
C ALA A 57 -0.26 -2.25 5.25
N ARG A 58 -0.07 -1.96 6.54
CA ARG A 58 0.97 -2.62 7.36
C ARG A 58 0.80 -4.13 7.44
N ALA A 59 -0.40 -4.68 7.33
CA ALA A 59 -0.60 -6.13 7.36
C ALA A 59 -0.06 -6.79 6.07
N VAL A 60 -0.24 -6.13 4.93
CA VAL A 60 0.03 -6.70 3.61
C VAL A 60 1.40 -6.36 3.04
N LEU A 61 2.10 -5.34 3.58
CA LEU A 61 3.46 -4.98 3.13
C LEU A 61 4.51 -6.04 3.51
N LYS A 62 5.76 -5.94 3.06
CA LYS A 62 6.90 -6.71 3.61
C LYS A 62 7.59 -5.96 4.75
N ASP A 63 8.47 -6.63 5.49
CA ASP A 63 9.39 -5.91 6.38
C ASP A 63 10.36 -5.06 5.55
N GLY A 64 10.39 -3.76 5.81
CA GLY A 64 11.05 -2.76 4.96
C GLY A 64 10.26 -2.34 3.72
N GLY A 65 8.97 -2.69 3.63
CA GLY A 65 8.10 -2.21 2.55
C GLY A 65 7.73 -0.73 2.69
N GLN A 66 7.29 -0.11 1.59
CA GLN A 66 6.95 1.31 1.49
C GLN A 66 5.43 1.50 1.46
N PHE A 67 4.93 2.45 2.24
CA PHE A 67 3.58 2.98 2.13
C PHE A 67 3.64 4.43 1.68
N THR A 68 3.02 4.72 0.54
CA THR A 68 2.98 6.05 -0.02
C THR A 68 1.54 6.49 -0.15
N THR A 69 1.18 7.62 0.45
CA THR A 69 -0.19 8.16 0.37
C THR A 69 -0.20 9.50 -0.37
N LEU A 70 -1.29 9.80 -1.06
CA LEU A 70 -1.57 11.10 -1.69
C LEU A 70 -2.47 11.99 -0.81
N VAL A 71 -3.23 11.39 0.10
CA VAL A 71 -4.24 12.07 0.92
C VAL A 71 -3.76 12.34 2.34
N GLY A 72 -2.89 11.47 2.86
CA GLY A 72 -2.37 11.59 4.23
C GLY A 72 -3.31 10.97 5.28
N ASP A 73 -2.97 11.16 6.55
CA ASP A 73 -3.65 10.53 7.70
C ASP A 73 -4.98 11.21 8.11
N ASP A 74 -5.22 12.44 7.65
CA ASP A 74 -6.38 13.25 8.04
C ASP A 74 -7.09 13.76 6.78
N PRO A 75 -8.29 13.25 6.45
CA PRO A 75 -9.01 13.63 5.24
C PRO A 75 -9.45 15.11 5.23
N GLY A 76 -9.41 15.80 6.38
CA GLY A 76 -9.70 17.24 6.48
C GLY A 76 -8.47 18.14 6.30
N SER A 77 -7.27 17.57 6.22
CA SER A 77 -6.03 18.35 6.12
C SER A 77 -5.69 18.63 4.65
N ALA A 78 -5.82 19.89 4.23
CA ALA A 78 -5.29 20.30 2.94
C ALA A 78 -3.77 20.03 2.85
N PRO A 79 -3.24 19.57 1.70
CA PRO A 79 -1.83 19.22 1.52
C PRO A 79 -0.94 20.47 1.47
N THR A 80 -0.91 21.23 2.56
CA THR A 80 -0.06 22.39 2.74
C THR A 80 1.35 21.96 3.12
N MET A 81 2.38 22.76 2.80
CA MET A 81 3.76 22.51 3.23
C MET A 81 3.88 22.21 4.75
N ARG A 82 3.09 22.89 5.59
CA ARG A 82 3.05 22.63 7.04
C ARG A 82 2.42 21.29 7.38
N ALA A 83 1.32 20.93 6.71
CA ALA A 83 0.71 19.61 6.87
C ALA A 83 1.71 18.51 6.50
N GLN A 84 2.47 18.70 5.43
CA GLN A 84 3.45 17.73 4.97
C GLN A 84 4.60 17.52 5.96
N ILE A 85 5.18 18.60 6.51
CA ILE A 85 6.20 18.52 7.57
C ILE A 85 5.64 17.79 8.80
N HIS A 86 4.41 18.10 9.22
CA HIS A 86 3.78 17.42 10.34
C HIS A 86 3.46 15.96 10.06
N SER A 87 3.10 15.61 8.82
CA SER A 87 2.91 14.23 8.40
C SER A 87 4.23 13.46 8.41
N ASN A 88 5.32 14.07 7.95
CA ASN A 88 6.65 13.46 7.91
C ASN A 88 7.17 13.24 9.34
N LEU A 89 6.82 14.12 10.27
CA LEU A 89 7.07 13.87 11.70
C LEU A 89 6.16 12.78 12.31
N ARG A 90 4.89 12.70 11.92
CA ARG A 90 3.97 11.64 12.40
C ARG A 90 4.33 10.29 11.81
N SER A 91 4.78 10.24 10.56
CA SER A 91 5.21 9.03 9.87
C SER A 91 6.50 8.48 10.47
N LEU A 92 7.46 9.35 10.81
CA LEU A 92 8.63 8.96 11.60
C LEU A 92 8.21 8.38 12.96
N ARG A 93 7.24 8.96 13.66
CA ARG A 93 6.71 8.34 14.89
C ARG A 93 6.08 6.97 14.63
N ARG A 94 5.38 6.75 13.52
CA ARG A 94 4.74 5.46 13.19
C ARG A 94 5.77 4.40 12.79
N ALA A 95 6.78 4.77 11.98
CA ALA A 95 7.89 3.93 11.53
C ALA A 95 8.78 3.45 12.70
N PHE A 96 8.91 4.26 13.76
CA PHE A 96 9.80 3.96 14.89
C PHE A 96 9.09 3.54 16.21
N LEU A 97 7.77 3.73 16.39
CA LEU A 97 7.11 3.54 17.71
C LEU A 97 5.86 2.65 17.75
N THR A 98 5.52 1.87 16.73
CA THR A 98 4.35 0.96 16.85
C THR A 98 4.73 -0.52 16.81
N PRO A 99 5.02 -1.15 17.98
CA PRO A 99 4.87 -2.59 18.11
C PRO A 99 3.40 -2.93 17.86
N SER A 100 3.16 -3.92 17.00
CA SER A 100 1.83 -4.44 16.70
C SER A 100 1.14 -4.85 18.01
N THR A 101 0.07 -4.16 18.39
CA THR A 101 -0.82 -4.61 19.45
C THR A 101 -2.19 -4.88 18.85
N HIS A 102 -2.53 -6.16 18.75
CA HIS A 102 -3.91 -6.60 18.65
C HIS A 102 -4.69 -6.11 19.89
N VAL A 103 -5.71 -5.28 19.64
CA VAL A 103 -7.04 -5.20 20.28
C VAL A 103 -7.11 -5.28 21.82
N HIS A 104 -7.44 -4.18 22.49
CA HIS A 104 -8.71 -4.02 23.23
C HIS A 104 -8.77 -2.70 24.00
N GLN A 105 -9.83 -1.95 23.74
CA GLN A 105 -10.46 -0.98 24.61
C GLN A 105 -10.66 -1.59 26.02
N ARG A 106 -10.07 -1.02 27.08
CA ARG A 106 -10.68 -0.81 28.41
C ARG A 106 -9.71 -0.24 29.44
N SER A 107 -10.33 0.45 30.40
CA SER A 107 -9.81 1.42 31.37
C SER A 107 -8.85 0.87 32.43
N ALA A 108 -8.22 1.82 33.11
CA ALA A 108 -7.25 1.69 34.20
C ALA A 108 -7.62 0.72 35.34
N SER A 109 -6.65 -0.08 35.80
CA SER A 109 -6.22 -0.18 37.21
C SER A 109 -5.20 -1.32 37.43
N GLN A 110 -4.04 -0.96 37.99
CA GLN A 110 -3.22 -1.65 39.02
C GLN A 110 -2.85 -3.15 38.92
N SER A 111 -1.53 -3.38 39.10
CA SER A 111 -0.86 -4.47 39.85
C SER A 111 -0.53 -5.82 39.19
N ALA A 112 0.79 -6.05 39.08
CA ALA A 112 1.60 -7.28 39.25
C ALA A 112 1.09 -8.65 38.74
N VAL A 113 1.85 -9.25 37.82
CA VAL A 113 2.43 -10.62 37.85
C VAL A 113 3.10 -10.86 36.49
N SER A 114 4.40 -11.17 36.49
CA SER A 114 5.17 -11.47 35.28
C SER A 114 4.87 -12.89 34.77
N LEU A 115 3.94 -13.01 33.82
CA LEU A 115 3.77 -14.19 32.98
C LEU A 115 4.93 -14.32 31.98
N PRO A 116 5.27 -15.55 31.54
CA PRO A 116 6.28 -15.75 30.50
C PRO A 116 5.81 -15.06 29.22
N GLN A 117 6.61 -14.10 28.75
CA GLN A 117 6.27 -13.29 27.59
C GLN A 117 6.13 -14.19 26.34
N PRO A 118 5.01 -14.10 25.59
CA PRO A 118 4.98 -14.65 24.24
C PRO A 118 6.06 -13.95 23.43
N LYS A 119 6.76 -14.71 22.57
CA LYS A 119 7.78 -14.18 21.67
C LYS A 119 7.21 -12.94 20.99
N THR A 120 7.76 -11.78 21.30
CA THR A 120 7.33 -10.52 20.70
C THR A 120 7.66 -10.60 19.22
N ASP A 121 6.63 -10.70 18.38
CA ASP A 121 6.79 -10.55 16.94
C ASP A 121 7.53 -9.23 16.72
N LYS A 122 8.69 -9.30 16.07
CA LYS A 122 9.51 -8.13 15.80
C LYS A 122 8.62 -7.11 15.10
N ALA A 123 8.59 -5.89 15.63
CA ALA A 123 7.82 -4.81 15.03
C ALA A 123 8.32 -4.61 13.59
N LYS A 124 7.46 -4.94 12.63
CA LYS A 124 7.75 -4.81 11.20
C LYS A 124 8.02 -3.36 10.86
N ARG A 125 9.18 -3.10 10.25
CA ARG A 125 9.58 -1.80 9.72
C ARG A 125 8.80 -1.55 8.45
N VAL A 126 8.12 -0.42 8.38
CA VAL A 126 7.42 0.02 7.18
C VAL A 126 7.78 1.48 6.99
N ASP A 127 8.29 1.81 5.82
CA ASP A 127 8.60 3.17 5.43
C ASP A 127 7.31 3.87 5.00
N TYR A 128 7.23 5.18 5.26
CA TYR A 128 6.03 5.96 4.99
C TYR A 128 6.41 7.27 4.31
N GLU A 129 5.69 7.59 3.25
CA GLU A 129 5.81 8.85 2.52
C GLU A 129 4.43 9.46 2.24
N TRP A 130 4.25 10.76 2.53
CA TRP A 130 3.11 11.52 2.02
C TRP A 130 3.57 12.40 0.86
N ILE A 131 3.13 12.05 -0.36
CA ILE A 131 3.42 12.83 -1.54
C ILE A 131 2.38 13.96 -1.65
N SER A 132 2.88 15.20 -1.63
CA SER A 132 2.09 16.37 -2.00
C SER A 132 2.51 16.84 -3.40
N PRO A 133 1.59 16.88 -4.38
CA PRO A 133 1.89 17.45 -5.69
C PRO A 133 2.44 18.87 -5.60
N LEU A 134 1.99 19.65 -4.61
CA LEU A 134 2.44 21.03 -4.39
C LEU A 134 3.93 21.14 -4.02
N THR A 135 4.55 20.05 -3.57
CA THR A 135 5.98 20.03 -3.22
C THR A 135 6.83 19.24 -4.21
N ALA A 136 6.19 18.47 -5.11
CA ALA A 136 6.87 17.78 -6.19
C ALA A 136 7.23 18.73 -7.35
N VAL A 137 6.61 19.91 -7.40
CA VAL A 137 6.97 20.98 -8.34
C VAL A 137 8.15 21.76 -7.74
N ASP A 138 9.31 21.65 -8.36
CA ASP A 138 10.47 22.47 -8.04
C ASP A 138 10.24 23.94 -8.49
N ARG A 139 11.10 24.86 -8.05
CA ARG A 139 10.94 26.28 -8.41
C ARG A 139 11.06 26.53 -9.90
N ASP A 140 11.79 25.67 -10.60
CA ASP A 140 12.15 25.85 -12.01
C ASP A 140 11.21 25.07 -12.95
N GLY A 141 10.43 24.12 -12.44
CA GLY A 141 9.44 23.35 -13.19
C GLY A 141 10.04 22.38 -14.21
N GLU A 142 11.35 22.13 -14.13
CA GLU A 142 12.10 21.33 -15.11
C GLU A 142 11.67 19.86 -15.03
N ASP A 143 11.61 19.30 -13.81
CA ASP A 143 11.17 17.92 -13.56
C ASP A 143 9.73 17.66 -14.02
N VAL A 144 8.86 18.67 -13.90
CA VAL A 144 7.46 18.57 -14.34
C VAL A 144 7.37 18.49 -15.86
N ARG A 145 8.18 19.30 -16.57
CA ARG A 145 8.21 19.29 -18.03
C ARG A 145 8.65 17.93 -18.56
N ASP A 146 9.76 17.41 -18.06
CA ASP A 146 10.33 16.15 -18.52
C ASP A 146 9.40 14.98 -18.20
N THR A 147 8.77 14.99 -17.03
CA THR A 147 7.78 13.98 -16.64
C THR A 147 6.54 14.04 -17.55
N LEU A 148 6.03 15.24 -17.86
CA LEU A 148 4.90 15.39 -18.77
C LEU A 148 5.24 14.96 -20.20
N GLU A 149 6.44 15.30 -20.68
CA GLU A 149 6.92 14.85 -21.99
C GLU A 149 6.98 13.31 -22.05
N ALA A 150 7.51 12.66 -21.02
CA ALA A 150 7.55 11.20 -20.93
C ALA A 150 6.14 10.57 -20.93
N VAL A 151 5.17 11.18 -20.25
CA VAL A 151 3.76 10.73 -20.25
C VAL A 151 3.13 10.90 -21.65
N VAL A 152 3.39 12.03 -22.32
CA VAL A 152 2.90 12.26 -23.69
C VAL A 152 3.48 11.23 -24.66
N LEU A 153 4.78 10.98 -24.60
CA LEU A 153 5.43 9.95 -25.42
C LEU A 153 4.84 8.57 -25.14
N SER A 154 4.68 8.20 -23.87
CA SER A 154 4.05 6.95 -23.47
C SER A 154 2.62 6.82 -24.01
N ALA A 155 1.86 7.92 -24.07
CA ALA A 155 0.53 7.92 -24.63
C ALA A 155 0.52 7.80 -26.16
N GLN A 156 1.44 8.48 -26.84
CA GLN A 156 1.61 8.39 -28.30
C GLN A 156 2.04 6.98 -28.74
N GLU A 157 2.85 6.31 -27.92
CA GLU A 157 3.28 4.92 -28.15
C GLU A 157 2.24 3.88 -27.72
N GLY A 158 1.14 4.32 -27.09
CA GLY A 158 0.08 3.43 -26.60
C GLY A 158 0.46 2.62 -25.35
N VAL A 159 1.53 3.01 -24.65
CA VAL A 159 1.97 2.40 -23.38
C VAL A 159 1.04 2.78 -22.24
N CYS A 160 0.57 4.03 -22.22
CA CYS A 160 -0.46 4.49 -21.30
C CYS A 160 -1.62 5.11 -22.07
N VAL A 161 -2.85 4.73 -21.74
CA VAL A 161 -4.04 5.39 -22.25
C VAL A 161 -4.75 6.05 -21.07
N PRO A 162 -5.05 7.36 -21.15
CA PRO A 162 -5.91 7.95 -20.14
C PRO A 162 -7.23 7.18 -20.14
N PHE A 163 -7.68 6.75 -18.96
CA PHE A 163 -9.00 6.17 -18.83
C PHE A 163 -10.03 7.28 -19.10
N LEU A 164 -10.48 7.33 -20.33
CA LEU A 164 -11.65 8.08 -20.74
C LEU A 164 -12.76 7.04 -20.78
N SER A 165 -13.81 7.19 -19.97
CA SER A 165 -14.97 6.30 -19.98
C SER A 165 -15.66 6.38 -21.34
N LEU A 166 -15.16 5.63 -22.32
CA LEU A 166 -15.69 5.55 -23.66
C LEU A 166 -16.80 4.50 -23.65
N ASP A 167 -18.02 4.93 -23.94
CA ASP A 167 -19.16 4.05 -24.16
C ASP A 167 -18.81 3.04 -25.27
N PRO A 168 -18.75 1.72 -24.98
CA PRO A 168 -18.31 0.72 -25.95
C PRO A 168 -19.27 0.53 -27.13
N ASP A 169 -20.49 1.08 -27.05
CA ASP A 169 -21.56 0.81 -28.01
C ASP A 169 -21.63 1.80 -29.20
N ASN A 170 -20.84 2.89 -29.22
CA ASN A 170 -20.88 3.85 -30.33
C ASN A 170 -19.52 4.46 -30.75
N PRO A 171 -18.69 3.73 -31.52
CA PRO A 171 -17.33 4.14 -31.88
C PRO A 171 -17.18 5.06 -33.12
N GLN A 172 -18.26 5.52 -33.78
CA GLN A 172 -18.15 6.12 -35.13
C GLN A 172 -18.12 7.65 -35.24
N ASP A 173 -18.53 8.38 -34.22
CA ASP A 173 -18.59 9.85 -34.31
C ASP A 173 -17.53 10.40 -33.37
N GLY A 174 -16.48 11.05 -33.88
CA GLY A 174 -15.39 11.67 -33.10
C GLY A 174 -15.81 12.73 -32.06
N THR A 175 -17.09 12.77 -31.71
CA THR A 175 -17.76 13.40 -30.57
C THR A 175 -18.07 12.37 -29.48
N GLY A 176 -17.19 11.38 -29.26
CA GLY A 176 -17.41 10.30 -28.29
C GLY A 176 -17.95 10.86 -26.99
N HIS A 177 -19.24 10.58 -26.73
CA HIS A 177 -19.90 10.95 -25.49
C HIS A 177 -19.27 10.05 -24.44
N LEU A 178 -18.21 10.57 -23.83
CA LEU A 178 -17.57 9.95 -22.71
C LEU A 178 -18.59 10.00 -21.57
N ASP A 179 -19.07 8.85 -21.10
CA ASP A 179 -20.15 8.82 -20.11
C ASP A 179 -19.69 9.56 -18.84
N GLY A 180 -20.46 10.58 -18.44
CA GLY A 180 -20.09 11.47 -17.33
C GLY A 180 -18.93 12.46 -17.59
N VAL A 181 -18.43 12.60 -18.82
CA VAL A 181 -17.37 13.56 -19.16
C VAL A 181 -17.88 14.63 -20.13
N ARG A 182 -17.90 15.89 -19.70
CA ARG A 182 -18.30 17.03 -20.52
C ARG A 182 -17.07 17.81 -21.01
N VAL A 183 -16.90 17.91 -22.32
CA VAL A 183 -15.85 18.75 -22.91
C VAL A 183 -16.42 20.14 -23.20
N VAL A 184 -15.79 21.20 -22.69
CA VAL A 184 -16.27 22.58 -22.82
C VAL A 184 -15.16 23.52 -23.28
N GLY A 185 -15.54 24.64 -23.91
CA GLY A 185 -14.62 25.76 -24.14
C GLY A 185 -14.25 26.47 -22.84
N LEU A 186 -13.20 27.29 -22.88
CA LEU A 186 -12.78 28.08 -21.71
C LEU A 186 -13.87 29.06 -21.24
N ASP A 187 -14.68 29.57 -22.16
CA ASP A 187 -15.83 30.45 -21.93
C ASP A 187 -16.97 29.79 -21.16
N GLU A 188 -17.13 28.47 -21.31
CA GLU A 188 -18.16 27.67 -20.63
C GLU A 188 -17.63 26.96 -19.37
N ALA A 189 -16.34 27.09 -19.06
CA ALA A 189 -15.66 26.35 -18.00
C ALA A 189 -16.24 26.61 -16.61
N ALA A 190 -16.53 27.88 -16.28
CA ALA A 190 -17.05 28.26 -14.97
C ALA A 190 -18.44 27.63 -14.70
N GLU A 191 -19.35 27.74 -15.66
CA GLU A 191 -20.69 27.16 -15.58
C GLU A 191 -20.65 25.62 -15.55
N ALA A 192 -19.69 25.02 -16.26
CA ALA A 192 -19.49 23.58 -16.23
C ALA A 192 -18.99 23.07 -14.87
N LEU A 193 -18.09 23.81 -14.22
CA LEU A 193 -17.59 23.47 -12.89
C LEU A 193 -18.67 23.61 -11.81
N GLU A 194 -19.54 24.62 -11.89
CA GLU A 194 -20.62 24.82 -10.92
C GLU A 194 -21.69 23.72 -10.97
N ARG A 195 -21.82 23.06 -12.12
CA ARG A 195 -22.81 21.98 -12.34
C ARG A 195 -22.23 20.58 -12.18
N LEU A 196 -20.95 20.47 -11.82
CA LEU A 196 -20.27 19.18 -11.74
C LEU A 196 -20.88 18.31 -10.63
N GLY A 197 -21.50 17.21 -11.03
CA GLY A 197 -22.01 16.19 -10.12
C GLY A 197 -20.89 15.35 -9.49
N GLU A 198 -21.24 14.56 -8.48
CA GLU A 198 -20.29 13.62 -7.87
C GLU A 198 -19.90 12.54 -8.89
N GLY A 199 -18.59 12.44 -9.18
CA GLY A 199 -18.05 11.47 -10.14
C GLY A 199 -18.07 11.92 -11.60
N GLU A 200 -18.59 13.13 -11.89
CA GLU A 200 -18.51 13.71 -13.23
C GLU A 200 -17.14 14.35 -13.50
N VAL A 201 -16.76 14.42 -14.77
CA VAL A 201 -15.50 15.01 -15.23
C VAL A 201 -15.81 16.12 -16.23
N VAL A 202 -15.17 17.28 -16.09
CA VAL A 202 -15.21 18.34 -17.11
C VAL A 202 -13.82 18.52 -17.70
N ILE A 203 -13.72 18.41 -19.02
CA ILE A 203 -12.49 18.70 -19.78
C ILE A 203 -12.64 20.09 -20.38
N VAL A 204 -11.84 21.04 -19.91
CA VAL A 204 -11.81 22.39 -20.47
C VAL A 204 -10.79 22.43 -21.61
N LYS A 205 -11.29 22.61 -22.83
CA LYS A 205 -10.46 22.82 -24.01
C LYS A 205 -9.96 24.26 -24.02
N VAL A 206 -8.69 24.44 -23.66
CA VAL A 206 -7.99 25.71 -23.87
C VAL A 206 -7.46 25.71 -25.30
N ALA A 207 -8.12 26.47 -26.18
CA ALA A 207 -7.58 26.72 -27.50
C ALA A 207 -6.33 27.60 -27.35
N GLY A 208 -5.18 27.10 -27.82
CA GLY A 208 -3.95 27.89 -28.01
C GLY A 208 -3.94 28.58 -29.36
#